data_AF-A0A2T0ALV2-F1
#
_entry.id   AF-A0A2T0ALV2-F1
#
_cell.length_a   1.000
_cell.length_b   1.000
_cell.length_c   1.000
_cell.angle_alpha   90.00
_cell.angle_beta   90.00
_cell.angle_gamma   90.00
#
_symmetry.space_group_name_H-M   'P 1'
#
loop_
_entity.id
_entity.type
_entity.pdbx_description
1 polymer ?
#
loop_
_entity_poly.entity_id
_entity_poly.type
_entity_poly.pdbx_seq_one_letter_code
_entity_poly.pdbx_strand_id
1 'polypeptide(L)'
;MGVTIPAELRFNEDGLIPAVIQDVESGQVLMLAYMNREALARTLATGETWFYSRSRRELWHKGATSGHRQYIVKADYDCDADALLFQVRQVGVACHEGEFSCFHNPLPLQVSRPGSNRQVAKGQSEGGQTDGGSVEQDGADLPGARQVFPYPATPGSREEAFGPASADLGTILAEVFRIIKERQATRPEGSYTSYLFDHGQDKILKKIGEEAAETIIASKNDSRKEILYELADLYYHTLVLLAYHDLTPEQLAAELAKRLPQPKTSTEPAGES
;
A
#
# COMPACT_ATOMS: atom_id res chain seq x y z
N MET A 1 -26.93 26.08 3.73
CA MET A 1 -26.08 26.42 2.57
C MET A 1 -26.41 25.43 1.47
N GLY A 2 -26.77 25.91 0.28
CA GLY A 2 -27.10 25.02 -0.84
C GLY A 2 -25.82 24.41 -1.41
N VAL A 3 -25.74 23.09 -1.42
CA VAL A 3 -24.70 22.38 -2.16
C VAL A 3 -24.94 22.60 -3.65
N THR A 4 -23.91 23.03 -4.37
CA THR A 4 -23.98 23.19 -5.82
C THR A 4 -23.41 21.94 -6.48
N ILE A 5 -24.20 21.28 -7.33
CA ILE A 5 -23.75 20.18 -8.17
C ILE A 5 -23.34 20.78 -9.53
N PRO A 6 -22.14 20.47 -10.06
CA PRO A 6 -21.73 20.93 -11.37
C PRO A 6 -22.74 20.53 -12.46
N ALA A 7 -23.05 21.46 -13.35
CA ALA A 7 -24.10 21.28 -14.36
C ALA A 7 -23.66 20.34 -15.49
N GLU A 8 -22.36 20.20 -15.69
CA GLU A 8 -21.72 19.36 -16.71
C GLU A 8 -21.76 17.85 -16.40
N LEU A 9 -22.04 17.47 -15.15
CA LEU A 9 -22.10 16.05 -14.76
C LEU A 9 -23.18 15.31 -15.55
N ARG A 10 -22.77 14.21 -16.18
CA ARG A 10 -23.59 13.38 -17.07
C ARG A 10 -24.09 12.17 -16.30
N PHE A 11 -25.35 12.23 -15.93
CA PHE A 11 -26.07 11.06 -15.44
C PHE A 11 -26.56 10.25 -16.64
N ASN A 12 -26.54 8.92 -16.52
CA ASN A 12 -27.04 8.02 -17.55
C ASN A 12 -28.58 8.12 -17.71
N GLU A 13 -29.15 7.32 -18.60
CA GLU A 13 -30.59 7.31 -18.88
C GLU A 13 -31.47 7.02 -17.65
N ASP A 14 -30.94 6.29 -16.67
CA ASP A 14 -31.61 6.00 -15.39
C ASP A 14 -31.47 7.13 -14.36
N GLY A 15 -30.79 8.22 -14.71
CA GLY A 15 -30.49 9.33 -13.80
C GLY A 15 -29.40 8.99 -12.77
N LEU A 16 -28.48 8.09 -13.12
CA LEU A 16 -27.41 7.59 -12.25
C LEU A 16 -26.02 7.93 -12.79
N ILE A 17 -25.06 8.13 -11.89
CA ILE A 17 -23.64 8.30 -12.19
C ILE A 17 -22.83 7.29 -11.35
N PRO A 18 -21.85 6.56 -11.92
CA PRO A 18 -20.94 5.72 -11.15
C PRO A 18 -20.05 6.58 -10.24
N ALA A 19 -19.82 6.07 -9.03
CA ALA A 19 -18.95 6.66 -8.04
C ALA A 19 -17.96 5.60 -7.54
N VAL A 20 -16.68 5.85 -7.81
CA VAL A 20 -15.56 5.07 -7.30
C VAL A 20 -15.18 5.63 -5.94
N ILE A 21 -15.09 4.75 -4.95
CA ILE A 21 -14.67 5.10 -3.60
C ILE A 21 -13.27 4.54 -3.38
N GLN A 22 -12.32 5.43 -3.08
CA GLN A 22 -10.93 5.09 -2.82
C GLN A 22 -10.58 5.49 -1.39
N ASP A 23 -9.88 4.62 -0.69
CA ASP A 23 -9.31 4.96 0.60
C ASP A 23 -8.17 5.97 0.43
N VAL A 24 -8.22 7.05 1.20
CA VAL A 24 -7.24 8.14 1.08
C VAL A 24 -5.88 7.79 1.68
N GLU A 25 -5.83 6.82 2.60
CA GLU A 25 -4.60 6.42 3.29
C GLU A 25 -3.83 5.41 2.42
N SER A 26 -4.47 4.33 2.01
CA SER A 26 -3.86 3.25 1.24
C SER A 26 -3.87 3.44 -0.27
N GLY A 27 -4.74 4.31 -0.80
CA GLY A 27 -5.02 4.40 -2.24
C GLY A 27 -5.83 3.21 -2.80
N GLN A 28 -6.25 2.26 -1.96
CA GLN A 28 -7.02 1.11 -2.39
C GLN A 28 -8.43 1.53 -2.84
N VAL A 29 -8.88 1.02 -3.98
CA VAL A 29 -10.29 1.14 -4.37
C VAL A 29 -11.13 0.27 -3.44
N LEU A 30 -12.06 0.89 -2.72
CA LEU A 30 -12.92 0.23 -1.74
C LEU A 30 -14.17 -0.35 -2.37
N MET A 31 -14.84 0.42 -3.23
CA MET A 31 -16.08 -0.01 -3.88
C MET A 31 -16.43 0.87 -5.08
N LEU A 32 -17.30 0.35 -5.94
CA LEU A 32 -18.04 1.11 -6.94
C LEU A 32 -19.52 1.05 -6.62
N ALA A 33 -20.18 2.20 -6.59
CA ALA A 33 -21.63 2.30 -6.44
C ALA A 33 -22.19 3.39 -7.35
N TYR A 34 -23.51 3.54 -7.38
CA TYR A 34 -24.18 4.54 -8.21
C TYR A 34 -24.80 5.61 -7.32
N MET A 35 -24.79 6.85 -7.79
CA MET A 35 -25.47 7.97 -7.16
C MET A 35 -26.50 8.53 -8.14
N ASN A 36 -27.70 8.85 -7.65
CA ASN A 36 -28.57 9.79 -8.35
C ASN A 36 -28.23 11.22 -7.89
N ARG A 37 -28.86 12.23 -8.49
CA ARG A 37 -28.62 13.64 -8.15
C ARG A 37 -28.82 13.94 -6.65
N GLU A 38 -29.82 13.31 -6.02
CA GLU A 38 -30.09 13.51 -4.59
C GLU A 38 -29.00 12.87 -3.70
N ALA A 39 -28.55 11.65 -4.02
CA ALA A 39 -27.47 10.98 -3.31
C ALA A 39 -26.17 11.78 -3.38
N LEU A 40 -25.85 12.34 -4.55
CA LEU A 40 -24.70 13.23 -4.70
C LEU A 40 -24.85 14.51 -3.87
N ALA A 41 -26.02 15.15 -3.92
CA ALA A 41 -26.30 16.36 -3.14
C ALA A 41 -26.11 16.10 -1.64
N ARG A 42 -26.64 14.98 -1.12
CA ARG A 42 -26.48 14.59 0.29
C ARG A 42 -25.03 14.29 0.62
N THR A 43 -24.32 13.57 -0.26
CA THR A 43 -22.91 13.24 -0.05
C THR A 43 -22.05 14.49 0.16
N LEU A 44 -22.20 15.45 -0.74
CA LEU A 44 -21.49 16.73 -0.67
C LEU A 44 -21.95 17.60 0.51
N ALA A 45 -23.22 17.49 0.94
CA ALA A 45 -23.76 18.25 2.06
C ALA A 45 -23.29 17.71 3.42
N THR A 46 -23.23 16.39 3.58
CA THR A 46 -22.92 15.76 4.86
C THR A 46 -21.45 15.42 5.01
N GLY A 47 -20.67 15.39 3.91
CA GLY A 47 -19.30 14.89 3.93
C GLY A 47 -19.21 13.38 4.19
N GLU A 48 -20.29 12.64 3.93
CA GLU A 48 -20.37 11.18 4.10
C GLU A 48 -20.99 10.56 2.85
N THR A 49 -20.63 9.33 2.47
CA THR A 49 -21.15 8.74 1.24
C THR A 49 -22.63 8.33 1.33
N TRP A 50 -23.41 8.82 0.36
CA TRP A 50 -24.78 8.39 0.07
C TRP A 50 -24.83 7.81 -1.33
N PHE A 51 -25.50 6.67 -1.48
CA PHE A 51 -25.67 5.98 -2.75
C PHE A 51 -27.15 5.83 -3.09
N TYR A 52 -27.42 5.47 -4.35
CA TYR A 52 -28.73 5.05 -4.80
C TYR A 52 -28.69 3.55 -5.12
N SER A 53 -29.48 2.77 -4.38
CA SER A 53 -29.58 1.33 -4.61
C SER A 53 -30.47 1.05 -5.81
N ARG A 54 -29.88 0.57 -6.92
CA ARG A 54 -30.63 0.26 -8.16
C ARG A 54 -31.72 -0.80 -7.94
N SER A 55 -31.44 -1.81 -7.12
CA SER A 55 -32.39 -2.89 -6.83
C SER A 55 -33.53 -2.47 -5.90
N ARG A 56 -33.23 -1.69 -4.84
CA ARG A 56 -34.22 -1.23 -3.86
C ARG A 56 -34.90 0.09 -4.27
N ARG A 57 -34.35 0.79 -5.26
CA ARG A 57 -34.81 2.09 -5.77
C ARG A 57 -34.91 3.17 -4.69
N GLU A 58 -33.97 3.14 -3.75
CA GLU A 58 -33.94 4.01 -2.58
C GLU A 58 -32.54 4.57 -2.32
N LEU A 59 -32.48 5.66 -1.54
CA LEU A 59 -31.25 6.21 -1.02
C LEU A 59 -30.67 5.34 0.09
N TRP A 60 -29.35 5.21 0.09
CA TRP A 60 -28.63 4.42 1.07
C TRP A 60 -27.45 5.23 1.63
N HIS A 61 -27.52 5.54 2.92
CA HIS A 61 -26.41 6.14 3.66
C HIS A 61 -25.43 5.04 4.09
N LYS A 62 -24.21 5.05 3.55
CA LYS A 62 -23.23 3.99 3.81
C LYS A 62 -22.90 3.92 5.30
N GLY A 63 -22.96 2.72 5.84
CA GLY A 63 -22.64 2.47 7.25
C GLY A 63 -23.69 2.97 8.25
N ALA A 64 -24.87 3.42 7.81
CA ALA A 64 -25.90 3.93 8.73
C ALA A 64 -26.37 2.90 9.75
N THR A 65 -26.44 1.65 9.34
CA THR A 65 -26.84 0.54 10.20
C THR A 65 -25.63 -0.16 10.82
N SER A 66 -24.54 -0.34 10.07
CA SER A 66 -23.37 -1.11 10.55
C SER A 66 -22.34 -0.29 11.32
N GLY A 67 -22.38 1.04 11.24
CA GLY A 67 -21.32 1.92 11.75
C GLY A 67 -20.09 2.05 10.85
N HIS A 68 -20.02 1.29 9.74
CA HIS A 68 -18.86 1.34 8.83
C HIS A 68 -18.96 2.52 7.85
N ARG A 69 -18.62 3.71 8.34
CA ARG A 69 -18.77 5.00 7.66
C ARG A 69 -17.63 5.31 6.69
N GLN A 70 -17.92 6.21 5.76
CA GLN A 70 -16.94 6.76 4.81
C GLN A 70 -17.04 8.28 4.85
N TYR A 71 -15.97 8.92 5.32
CA TYR A 71 -15.90 10.37 5.42
C TYR A 71 -15.13 10.94 4.23
N ILE A 72 -15.76 11.84 3.47
CA ILE A 72 -15.18 12.43 2.27
C ILE A 72 -14.01 13.34 2.65
N VAL A 73 -12.86 13.10 2.03
CA VAL A 73 -11.69 14.00 2.08
C VAL A 73 -11.55 14.78 0.78
N LYS A 74 -11.80 14.11 -0.36
CA LYS A 74 -11.74 14.72 -1.69
C LYS A 74 -12.84 14.15 -2.59
N ALA A 75 -13.32 14.98 -3.51
CA ALA A 75 -14.27 14.60 -4.55
C ALA A 75 -13.80 15.18 -5.88
N ASP A 76 -13.68 14.33 -6.89
CA ASP A 76 -13.34 14.67 -8.27
C ASP A 76 -14.35 14.02 -9.22
N TYR A 77 -14.38 14.47 -10.48
CA TYR A 77 -15.04 13.81 -11.60
C TYR A 77 -14.04 13.66 -12.76
N ASP A 78 -14.28 12.72 -13.66
CA ASP A 78 -13.40 12.46 -14.80
C ASP A 78 -13.55 13.49 -15.94
N CYS A 79 -12.78 13.30 -17.02
CA CYS A 79 -12.60 14.30 -18.06
C CYS A 79 -13.83 14.52 -18.96
N ASP A 80 -14.72 13.54 -19.04
CA ASP A 80 -16.02 13.59 -19.72
C ASP A 80 -17.22 13.70 -18.76
N ALA A 81 -16.93 13.82 -17.46
CA ALA A 81 -17.87 14.14 -16.39
C ALA A 81 -18.99 13.09 -16.22
N ASP A 82 -18.71 11.83 -16.52
CA ASP A 82 -19.65 10.72 -16.38
C ASP A 82 -19.26 9.70 -15.29
N ALA A 83 -18.14 9.93 -14.59
CA ALA A 83 -17.80 9.20 -13.38
C ALA A 83 -17.28 10.10 -12.25
N LEU A 84 -17.54 9.68 -11.02
CA LEU A 84 -17.07 10.36 -9.81
C LEU A 84 -15.97 9.55 -9.11
N LEU A 85 -14.99 10.24 -8.54
CA LEU A 85 -14.02 9.68 -7.62
C LEU A 85 -14.14 10.37 -6.25
N PHE A 86 -14.41 9.59 -5.21
CA PHE A 86 -14.35 10.06 -3.84
C PHE A 86 -13.18 9.41 -3.12
N GLN A 87 -12.28 10.24 -2.58
CA GLN A 87 -11.27 9.79 -1.63
C GLN A 87 -11.83 9.95 -0.22
N VAL A 88 -11.83 8.87 0.54
CA VAL A 88 -12.49 8.79 1.84
C VAL A 88 -11.57 8.26 2.92
N ARG A 89 -11.83 8.65 4.17
CA ARG A 89 -11.37 7.88 5.34
C ARG A 89 -12.42 6.84 5.68
N GLN A 90 -12.08 5.56 5.56
CA GLN A 90 -12.97 4.44 5.88
C GLN A 90 -12.92 4.12 7.38
N VAL A 91 -14.07 4.08 8.04
CA VAL A 91 -14.21 3.53 9.40
C VAL A 91 -14.75 2.11 9.31
N GLY A 92 -14.08 1.16 9.97
CA GLY A 92 -14.40 -0.26 9.85
C GLY A 92 -14.12 -0.77 8.43
N VAL A 93 -15.00 -1.62 7.89
CA VAL A 93 -14.80 -2.26 6.57
C VAL A 93 -15.84 -1.81 5.55
N ALA A 94 -15.43 -1.62 4.29
CA ALA A 94 -16.35 -1.16 3.25
C ALA A 94 -17.32 -2.25 2.82
N CYS A 95 -16.85 -3.50 2.71
CA CYS A 95 -17.63 -4.65 2.24
C CYS A 95 -18.57 -5.20 3.32
N HIS A 96 -19.73 -5.71 2.90
CA HIS A 96 -20.66 -6.38 3.81
C HIS A 96 -20.20 -7.80 4.21
N GLU A 97 -19.21 -8.36 3.51
CA GLU A 97 -18.63 -9.68 3.82
C GLU A 97 -17.55 -9.63 4.91
N GLY A 98 -17.25 -8.44 5.44
CA GLY A 98 -16.21 -8.25 6.44
C GLY A 98 -14.87 -7.77 5.87
N GLU A 99 -14.75 -7.69 4.56
CA GLU A 99 -13.51 -7.26 3.88
C GLU A 99 -13.39 -5.74 3.74
N PHE A 100 -12.16 -5.23 3.84
CA PHE A 100 -11.91 -3.78 3.78
C PHE A 100 -12.35 -3.18 2.44
N SER A 101 -12.15 -3.90 1.33
CA SER A 101 -12.59 -3.55 -0.03
C SER A 101 -13.52 -4.62 -0.59
N CYS A 102 -14.46 -4.23 -1.46
CA CYS A 102 -15.28 -5.14 -2.27
C CYS A 102 -14.46 -5.88 -3.35
N PHE A 103 -13.28 -5.38 -3.71
CA PHE A 103 -12.42 -5.95 -4.75
C PHE A 103 -11.40 -6.95 -4.16
N HIS A 104 -11.87 -7.91 -3.37
CA HIS A 104 -11.03 -8.93 -2.70
C HIS A 104 -10.97 -10.28 -3.44
N ASN A 105 -11.81 -10.47 -4.46
CA ASN A 105 -11.85 -11.70 -5.25
C ASN A 105 -11.01 -11.53 -6.54
N PRO A 106 -9.84 -12.18 -6.68
CA PRO A 106 -8.97 -12.00 -7.82
C PRO A 106 -9.54 -12.67 -9.09
N LEU A 107 -9.39 -12.00 -10.23
CA LEU A 107 -9.58 -12.63 -11.53
C LEU A 107 -8.25 -13.26 -12.00
N PRO A 108 -8.24 -14.53 -12.45
CA PRO A 108 -7.03 -15.15 -12.95
C PRO A 108 -6.62 -14.48 -14.28
N LEU A 109 -5.49 -13.78 -14.26
CA LEU A 109 -4.91 -13.16 -15.45
C LEU A 109 -3.95 -14.14 -16.14
N GLN A 110 -4.34 -14.65 -17.30
CA GLN A 110 -3.46 -15.41 -18.19
C GLN A 110 -2.78 -14.47 -19.17
N VAL A 111 -1.76 -13.74 -18.72
CA VAL A 111 -1.02 -12.82 -19.59
C VAL A 111 0.42 -13.30 -19.72
N SER A 112 0.82 -13.65 -20.95
CA SER A 112 2.23 -13.72 -21.32
C SER A 112 2.76 -12.29 -21.36
N ARG A 113 3.58 -11.90 -20.39
CA ARG A 113 4.20 -10.56 -20.39
C ARG A 113 4.91 -10.31 -21.72
N PRO A 114 4.71 -9.17 -22.39
CA PRO A 114 5.49 -8.83 -23.57
C PRO A 114 6.96 -8.67 -23.19
N GLY A 115 7.82 -9.57 -23.68
CA GLY A 115 9.27 -9.40 -23.76
C GLY A 115 10.07 -9.52 -22.45
N SER A 116 10.24 -10.73 -21.92
CA SER A 116 11.46 -11.07 -21.16
C SER A 116 12.38 -11.94 -22.00
N ASN A 117 12.84 -11.43 -23.14
CA ASN A 117 13.89 -12.10 -23.89
C ASN A 117 15.25 -11.79 -23.25
N ARG A 118 15.49 -12.33 -22.05
CA ARG A 118 16.84 -12.40 -21.50
C ARG A 118 17.37 -13.78 -21.86
N GLN A 119 18.07 -13.85 -23.00
CA GLN A 119 18.94 -14.98 -23.29
C GLN A 119 19.94 -15.09 -22.13
N VAL A 120 19.76 -16.11 -21.29
CA VAL A 120 20.80 -16.53 -20.36
C VAL A 120 21.86 -17.22 -21.20
N ALA A 121 22.95 -16.52 -21.45
CA ALA A 121 24.15 -17.13 -22.03
C ALA A 121 24.62 -18.26 -21.09
N LYS A 122 24.62 -19.48 -21.61
CA LYS A 122 25.36 -20.61 -21.01
C LYS A 122 26.85 -20.34 -21.19
N GLY A 123 27.56 -19.99 -20.13
CA GLY A 123 29.00 -20.23 -19.98
C GLY A 123 29.16 -21.25 -18.85
N GLN A 124 29.29 -22.54 -19.16
CA GLN A 124 30.55 -23.27 -19.31
C GLN A 124 31.44 -23.21 -18.05
N SER A 125 31.39 -24.33 -17.34
CA SER A 125 32.25 -24.75 -16.25
C SER A 125 33.63 -25.19 -16.77
N GLU A 126 34.69 -24.60 -16.26
CA GLU A 126 36.03 -25.18 -16.11
C GLU A 126 36.55 -24.61 -14.77
N GLY A 127 36.95 -25.37 -13.75
CA GLY A 127 37.92 -26.45 -13.81
C GLY A 127 39.30 -25.86 -13.48
N GLY A 128 39.60 -25.60 -12.20
CA GLY A 128 40.89 -25.02 -11.80
C GLY A 128 41.16 -25.18 -10.30
N GLN A 129 42.02 -26.15 -9.97
CA GLN A 129 42.52 -26.51 -8.66
C GLN A 129 43.94 -25.91 -8.50
N THR A 130 44.24 -25.23 -7.38
CA THR A 130 45.56 -25.27 -6.67
C THR A 130 45.54 -24.47 -5.36
N ASP A 131 45.97 -25.16 -4.30
CA ASP A 131 46.85 -24.78 -3.17
C ASP A 131 46.69 -23.47 -2.37
N GLY A 132 46.38 -23.66 -1.08
CA GLY A 132 47.38 -23.59 -0.01
C GLY A 132 47.96 -22.23 0.34
N GLY A 133 47.40 -21.57 1.36
CA GLY A 133 48.00 -20.41 2.01
C GLY A 133 47.26 -20.03 3.29
N SER A 134 47.69 -20.61 4.41
CA SER A 134 47.29 -20.26 5.77
C SER A 134 47.85 -18.89 6.18
N VAL A 135 46.99 -17.97 6.61
CA VAL A 135 47.37 -16.82 7.44
C VAL A 135 46.31 -16.65 8.54
N GLU A 136 46.84 -16.34 9.72
CA GLU A 136 46.28 -16.52 11.05
C GLU A 136 45.08 -15.64 11.40
N GLN A 137 44.33 -16.13 12.38
CA GLN A 137 43.18 -15.52 13.04
C GLN A 137 43.62 -14.35 13.92
N ASP A 138 42.85 -13.26 13.90
CA ASP A 138 42.64 -12.43 15.08
C ASP A 138 41.13 -12.20 15.24
N GLY A 139 40.62 -12.77 16.33
CA GLY A 139 39.21 -12.77 16.68
C GLY A 139 38.75 -11.48 17.31
N ALA A 140 37.57 -11.03 16.90
CA ALA A 140 36.66 -10.28 17.76
C ALA A 140 35.41 -11.14 17.94
N ASP A 141 35.35 -11.83 19.06
CA ASP A 141 34.14 -12.47 19.59
C ASP A 141 33.03 -11.43 19.72
N LEU A 142 31.97 -11.57 18.91
CA LEU A 142 30.67 -10.97 19.19
C LEU A 142 29.72 -12.11 19.57
N PRO A 143 29.37 -12.26 20.87
CA PRO A 143 28.37 -13.22 21.29
C PRO A 143 26.99 -12.61 21.03
N GLY A 144 26.21 -13.29 20.18
CA GLY A 144 24.84 -12.87 19.89
C GLY A 144 24.17 -13.89 18.99
N ALA A 145 23.84 -15.05 19.56
CA ALA A 145 23.03 -16.06 18.90
C ALA A 145 21.82 -15.39 18.22
N ARG A 146 21.67 -15.62 16.91
CA ARG A 146 20.50 -15.28 16.09
C ARG A 146 19.21 -15.63 16.86
N GLN A 147 18.53 -14.65 17.42
CA GLN A 147 17.08 -14.76 17.57
C GLN A 147 16.48 -14.38 16.23
N VAL A 148 16.42 -15.36 15.32
CA VAL A 148 15.49 -15.28 14.20
C VAL A 148 14.11 -15.28 14.86
N PHE A 149 13.48 -14.12 14.94
CA PHE A 149 12.06 -14.06 15.26
C PHE A 149 11.34 -14.32 13.94
N PRO A 150 10.83 -15.54 13.69
CA PRO A 150 9.96 -15.72 12.55
C PRO A 150 8.79 -14.74 12.69
N TYR A 151 8.42 -14.11 11.59
CA TYR A 151 7.10 -13.50 11.46
C TYR A 151 6.06 -14.44 12.09
N PRO A 152 5.06 -13.93 12.85
CA PRO A 152 4.06 -14.80 13.45
C PRO A 152 3.47 -15.68 12.35
N ALA A 153 3.80 -16.97 12.43
CA ALA A 153 3.31 -17.96 11.50
C ALA A 153 1.79 -18.01 11.67
N THR A 154 1.05 -17.58 10.66
CA THR A 154 -0.31 -18.06 10.47
C THR A 154 -0.27 -19.59 10.36
N PRO A 155 -1.12 -20.33 11.09
CA PRO A 155 -1.05 -21.78 11.10
C PRO A 155 -1.55 -22.32 9.76
N GLY A 156 -0.70 -23.09 9.07
CA GLY A 156 -1.09 -23.84 7.89
C GLY A 156 0.06 -23.99 6.91
N SER A 157 0.78 -25.09 7.03
CA SER A 157 1.72 -25.61 6.04
C SER A 157 1.18 -25.49 4.61
N ARG A 158 1.83 -24.69 3.78
CA ARG A 158 1.93 -24.89 2.32
C ARG A 158 3.18 -24.19 1.82
N GLU A 159 4.15 -25.00 1.40
CA GLU A 159 5.17 -24.59 0.44
C GLU A 159 4.47 -23.99 -0.80
N GLU A 160 5.06 -22.93 -1.33
CA GLU A 160 4.76 -22.30 -2.63
C GLU A 160 3.39 -21.60 -2.79
N ALA A 161 3.35 -20.30 -2.48
CA ALA A 161 2.73 -19.27 -3.33
C ALA A 161 3.15 -17.89 -2.82
N PHE A 162 3.81 -17.10 -3.68
CA PHE A 162 3.89 -15.65 -3.50
C PHE A 162 2.47 -15.11 -3.25
N GLY A 163 2.32 -14.21 -2.27
CA GLY A 163 1.05 -13.61 -1.84
C GLY A 163 0.24 -12.95 -2.97
N PRO A 164 -0.96 -12.42 -2.67
CA PRO A 164 -2.00 -12.11 -3.65
C PRO A 164 -1.45 -11.31 -4.84
N ALA A 165 -1.66 -11.85 -6.03
CA ALA A 165 -0.96 -11.55 -7.28
C ALA A 165 -1.22 -10.16 -7.90
N SER A 166 -1.53 -9.11 -7.13
CA SER A 166 -1.84 -7.79 -7.70
C SER A 166 -1.63 -6.57 -6.78
N ALA A 167 -1.10 -6.71 -5.57
CA ALA A 167 -0.86 -5.54 -4.73
C ALA A 167 0.45 -4.85 -5.13
N ASP A 168 0.39 -3.56 -5.50
CA ASP A 168 1.58 -2.75 -5.70
C ASP A 168 2.27 -2.48 -4.35
N LEU A 169 3.55 -2.09 -4.39
CA LEU A 169 4.35 -1.88 -3.19
C LEU A 169 3.72 -0.81 -2.26
N GLY A 170 3.10 0.23 -2.80
CA GLY A 170 2.45 1.27 -2.01
C GLY A 170 1.31 0.72 -1.18
N THR A 171 0.41 -0.04 -1.81
CA THR A 171 -0.71 -0.72 -1.11
C THR A 171 -0.21 -1.64 0.01
N ILE A 172 0.84 -2.42 -0.24
CA ILE A 172 1.42 -3.31 0.78
C ILE A 172 2.04 -2.52 1.93
N LEU A 173 2.81 -1.46 1.64
CA LEU A 173 3.41 -0.63 2.68
C LEU A 173 2.35 0.06 3.56
N ALA A 174 1.26 0.53 2.96
CA ALA A 174 0.14 1.12 3.69
C ALA A 174 -0.53 0.12 4.63
N GLU A 175 -0.79 -1.11 4.17
CA GLU A 175 -1.40 -2.15 5.01
C GLU A 175 -0.47 -2.60 6.14
N VAL A 176 0.82 -2.78 5.85
CA VAL A 176 1.84 -3.06 6.88
C VAL A 176 1.88 -1.93 7.91
N PHE A 177 1.86 -0.67 7.47
CA PHE A 177 1.85 0.49 8.36
C PHE A 177 0.58 0.55 9.22
N ARG A 178 -0.59 0.26 8.67
CA ARG A 178 -1.86 0.15 9.41
C ARG A 178 -1.75 -0.86 10.54
N ILE A 179 -1.22 -2.06 10.26
CA ILE A 179 -0.98 -3.10 11.26
C ILE A 179 0.04 -2.64 12.31
N ILE A 180 1.10 -1.94 11.92
CA ILE A 180 2.08 -1.36 12.85
C ILE A 180 1.42 -0.37 13.81
N LYS A 181 0.59 0.56 13.32
CA LYS A 181 -0.15 1.53 14.14
C LYS A 181 -1.16 0.83 15.08
N GLU A 182 -1.86 -0.18 14.58
CA GLU A 182 -2.75 -1.00 15.40
C GLU A 182 -2.01 -1.65 16.57
N ARG A 183 -0.85 -2.27 16.31
CA ARG A 183 -0.01 -2.89 17.34
C ARG A 183 0.65 -1.86 18.27
N GLN A 184 0.99 -0.67 17.76
CA GLN A 184 1.47 0.44 18.57
C GLN A 184 0.42 0.88 19.62
N ALA A 185 -0.86 0.83 19.25
CA ALA A 185 -1.96 1.22 20.12
C ALA A 185 -2.41 0.10 21.08
N THR A 186 -2.55 -1.12 20.55
CA THR A 186 -3.17 -2.25 21.29
C THR A 186 -2.18 -3.05 22.13
N ARG A 187 -0.88 -2.98 21.82
CA ARG A 187 0.20 -3.68 22.55
C ARG A 187 -0.10 -5.16 22.81
N PRO A 188 -0.41 -5.97 21.78
CA PRO A 188 -0.66 -7.39 21.97
C PRO A 188 0.60 -8.09 22.51
N GLU A 189 0.40 -9.00 23.46
CA GLU A 189 1.48 -9.79 24.08
C GLU A 189 2.16 -10.68 23.03
N GLY A 190 3.48 -10.82 23.12
CA GLY A 190 4.28 -11.65 22.21
C GLY A 190 4.47 -11.06 20.80
N SER A 191 3.88 -9.91 20.48
CA SER A 191 4.10 -9.24 19.19
C SER A 191 5.48 -8.59 19.11
N TYR A 192 6.21 -8.91 18.05
CA TYR A 192 7.51 -8.28 17.75
C TYR A 192 7.40 -6.75 17.63
N THR A 193 6.32 -6.25 17.01
CA THR A 193 6.10 -4.81 16.87
C THR A 193 5.89 -4.15 18.24
N SER A 194 5.18 -4.80 19.16
CA SER A 194 5.01 -4.31 20.54
C SER A 194 6.37 -4.23 21.22
N TYR A 195 7.17 -5.29 21.12
CA TYR A 195 8.52 -5.35 21.67
C TYR A 195 9.41 -4.20 21.17
N LEU A 196 9.41 -3.91 19.86
CA LEU A 196 10.16 -2.78 19.31
C LEU A 196 9.76 -1.45 19.95
N PHE A 197 8.46 -1.20 20.07
CA PHE A 197 7.97 0.04 20.66
C PHE A 197 8.16 0.12 22.17
N ASP A 198 8.11 -1.01 22.89
CA ASP A 198 8.36 -1.07 24.34
C ASP A 198 9.82 -0.74 24.68
N HIS A 199 10.75 -1.07 23.77
CA HIS A 199 12.18 -0.79 23.91
C HIS A 199 12.60 0.56 23.30
N GLY A 200 11.66 1.30 22.71
CA GLY A 200 11.86 2.68 22.26
C GLY A 200 12.78 2.85 21.03
N GLN A 201 13.18 4.10 20.81
CA GLN A 201 13.86 4.55 19.59
C GLN A 201 15.16 3.79 19.32
N ASP A 202 16.02 3.62 20.32
CA ASP A 202 17.34 3.00 20.15
C ASP A 202 17.25 1.58 19.61
N LYS A 203 16.24 0.82 20.04
CA LYS A 203 16.01 -0.53 19.55
C LYS A 203 15.59 -0.54 18.08
N ILE A 204 14.71 0.39 17.69
CA ILE A 204 14.25 0.55 16.30
C ILE A 204 15.43 0.96 15.40
N LEU A 205 16.22 1.95 15.82
CA LEU A 205 17.38 2.43 15.07
C LEU A 205 18.46 1.36 14.92
N LYS A 206 18.69 0.55 15.96
CA LYS A 206 19.62 -0.59 15.88
C LYS A 206 19.20 -1.57 14.78
N LYS A 207 17.91 -1.92 14.70
CA LYS A 207 17.40 -2.80 13.63
C LYS A 207 17.59 -2.18 12.25
N ILE A 208 17.27 -0.91 12.05
CA ILE A 208 17.51 -0.24 10.76
C ILE A 208 18.97 -0.33 10.34
N GLY A 209 19.91 -0.14 11.27
CA GLY A 209 21.34 -0.27 11.01
C GLY A 209 21.76 -1.70 10.62
N GLU A 210 21.22 -2.71 11.31
CA GLU A 210 21.45 -4.13 11.00
C GLU A 210 20.95 -4.47 9.59
N GLU A 211 19.67 -4.18 9.28
CA GLU A 211 19.07 -4.54 7.98
C GLU A 211 19.72 -3.79 6.81
N ALA A 212 20.17 -2.55 7.02
CA ALA A 212 20.91 -1.79 6.02
C ALA A 212 22.27 -2.43 5.71
N ALA A 213 23.00 -2.87 6.73
CA ALA A 213 24.28 -3.56 6.56
C ALA A 213 24.08 -4.94 5.89
N GLU A 214 23.05 -5.67 6.28
CA GLU A 214 22.69 -6.97 5.71
C GLU A 214 22.28 -6.82 4.23
N THR A 215 21.50 -5.80 3.88
CA THR A 215 21.16 -5.47 2.49
C THR A 215 22.42 -5.21 1.64
N ILE A 216 23.39 -4.46 2.18
CA ILE A 216 24.66 -4.19 1.50
C ILE A 216 25.43 -5.49 1.26
N ILE A 217 25.52 -6.36 2.28
CA ILE A 217 26.22 -7.65 2.18
C ILE A 217 25.51 -8.57 1.18
N ALA A 218 24.19 -8.68 1.26
CA ALA A 218 23.38 -9.46 0.33
C ALA A 218 23.57 -9.01 -1.12
N SER A 219 23.60 -7.69 -1.35
CA SER A 219 23.90 -7.11 -2.65
C SER A 219 25.32 -7.39 -3.11
N LYS A 220 26.30 -7.30 -2.21
CA LYS A 220 27.70 -7.59 -2.51
C LYS A 220 27.91 -9.05 -2.94
N ASN A 221 27.11 -9.95 -2.37
CA ASN A 221 27.13 -11.39 -2.65
C ASN A 221 26.24 -11.80 -3.86
N ASP A 222 25.62 -10.84 -4.54
CA ASP A 222 24.68 -11.06 -5.67
C ASP A 222 23.54 -12.05 -5.35
N SER A 223 23.16 -12.14 -4.08
CA SER A 223 22.10 -13.05 -3.64
C SER A 223 20.75 -12.37 -3.77
N ARG A 224 20.11 -12.51 -4.94
CA ARG A 224 18.81 -11.90 -5.24
C ARG A 224 17.73 -12.17 -4.17
N LYS A 225 17.73 -13.37 -3.58
CA LYS A 225 16.77 -13.76 -2.54
C LYS A 225 17.04 -13.00 -1.24
N GLU A 226 18.28 -12.97 -0.80
CA GLU A 226 18.69 -12.25 0.42
C GLU A 226 18.47 -10.75 0.23
N ILE A 227 18.83 -10.18 -0.93
CA ILE A 227 18.58 -8.75 -1.23
C ILE A 227 17.10 -8.39 -1.02
N LEU A 228 16.18 -9.20 -1.52
CA LEU A 228 14.74 -8.96 -1.35
C LEU A 228 14.30 -9.12 0.11
N TYR A 229 14.87 -10.07 0.83
CA TYR A 229 14.56 -10.32 2.24
C TYR A 229 15.02 -9.15 3.12
N GLU A 230 16.29 -8.77 3.03
CA GLU A 230 16.86 -7.68 3.85
C GLU A 230 16.27 -6.32 3.48
N LEU A 231 15.92 -6.09 2.21
CA LEU A 231 15.16 -4.90 1.83
C LEU A 231 13.79 -4.89 2.50
N ALA A 232 13.06 -6.02 2.50
CA ALA A 232 11.75 -6.08 3.13
C ALA A 232 11.82 -5.77 4.63
N ASP A 233 12.82 -6.32 5.33
CA ASP A 233 13.03 -6.04 6.75
C ASP A 233 13.48 -4.58 6.98
N LEU A 234 14.33 -4.02 6.12
CA LEU A 234 14.70 -2.61 6.18
C LEU A 234 13.48 -1.69 5.99
N TYR A 235 12.61 -1.98 5.02
CA TYR A 235 11.37 -1.23 4.80
C TYR A 235 10.43 -1.36 6.01
N TYR A 236 10.26 -2.55 6.57
CA TYR A 236 9.43 -2.76 7.77
C TYR A 236 9.92 -1.92 8.95
N HIS A 237 11.21 -1.98 9.28
CA HIS A 237 11.76 -1.21 10.41
C HIS A 237 11.71 0.31 10.15
N THR A 238 11.83 0.74 8.89
CA THR A 238 11.62 2.14 8.50
C THR A 238 10.16 2.58 8.74
N LEU A 239 9.17 1.73 8.43
CA LEU A 239 7.76 2.00 8.73
C LEU A 239 7.49 2.08 10.25
N VAL A 240 8.13 1.22 11.04
CA VAL A 240 8.07 1.30 12.52
C VAL A 240 8.65 2.62 13.01
N LEU A 241 9.75 3.10 12.42
CA LEU A 241 10.34 4.40 12.76
C LEU A 241 9.40 5.57 12.40
N LEU A 242 8.75 5.53 11.23
CA LEU A 242 7.73 6.52 10.88
C LEU A 242 6.63 6.56 11.95
N ALA A 243 6.07 5.40 12.31
CA ALA A 243 5.02 5.29 13.32
C ALA A 243 5.48 5.78 14.71
N TYR A 244 6.75 5.54 15.07
CA TYR A 244 7.34 6.01 16.33
C TYR A 244 7.39 7.54 16.40
N HIS A 245 7.65 8.21 15.28
CA HIS A 245 7.71 9.67 15.17
C HIS A 245 6.40 10.32 14.73
N ASP A 246 5.30 9.57 14.72
CA ASP A 246 3.98 10.02 14.23
C ASP A 246 4.02 10.58 12.81
N LEU A 247 4.87 10.00 11.97
CA LEU A 247 4.94 10.24 10.54
C LEU A 247 4.22 9.12 9.78
N THR A 248 3.76 9.43 8.57
CA THR A 248 3.04 8.48 7.72
C THR A 248 3.80 8.13 6.42
N PRO A 249 3.52 6.96 5.81
CA PRO A 249 4.07 6.61 4.51
C PRO A 249 3.73 7.64 3.42
N GLU A 250 2.58 8.30 3.50
CA GLU A 250 2.15 9.32 2.54
C GLU A 250 3.00 10.59 2.67
N GLN A 251 3.39 10.97 3.89
CA GLN A 251 4.33 12.07 4.10
C GLN A 251 5.72 11.75 3.52
N LEU A 252 6.20 10.52 3.72
CA LEU A 252 7.44 10.05 3.11
C LEU A 252 7.32 10.02 1.57
N ALA A 253 6.21 9.54 1.04
CA ALA A 253 5.95 9.50 -0.40
C ALA A 253 5.90 10.91 -1.00
N ALA A 254 5.26 11.87 -0.34
CA ALA A 254 5.24 13.27 -0.75
C ALA A 254 6.64 13.89 -0.77
N GLU A 255 7.49 13.54 0.22
CA GLU A 255 8.89 13.97 0.25
C GLU A 255 9.70 13.34 -0.89
N LEU A 256 9.51 12.05 -1.18
CA LEU A 256 10.15 11.37 -2.32
C LEU A 256 9.68 11.94 -3.67
N ALA A 257 8.40 12.27 -3.80
CA ALA A 257 7.80 12.80 -5.04
C ALA A 257 8.46 14.11 -5.51
N LYS A 258 9.04 14.90 -4.59
CA LYS A 258 9.82 16.10 -4.93
C LYS A 258 11.03 15.82 -5.83
N ARG A 259 11.50 14.57 -5.90
CA ARG A 259 12.62 14.12 -6.73
C ARG A 259 12.18 13.67 -8.12
N LEU A 260 10.87 13.56 -8.37
CA LEU A 260 10.35 13.21 -9.69
C LEU A 260 10.53 14.40 -10.65
N PRO A 261 10.75 14.12 -11.95
CA PRO A 261 10.81 15.16 -12.96
C PRO A 261 9.52 15.98 -12.97
N GLN A 262 9.63 17.31 -12.88
CA GLN A 262 8.47 18.18 -13.03
C GLN A 262 8.11 18.28 -14.52
N PRO A 263 6.82 18.19 -14.89
CA PRO A 263 6.40 18.37 -16.27
C PRO A 263 6.79 19.78 -16.75
N LYS A 264 7.40 19.87 -17.93
CA LYS A 264 7.71 21.15 -18.56
C LYS A 264 6.40 21.86 -18.89
N THR A 265 6.11 22.97 -18.23
CA THR A 265 5.00 23.85 -18.63
C THR A 265 5.39 24.57 -19.91
N SER A 266 4.94 24.07 -21.06
CA SER A 266 4.98 24.79 -22.32
C SER A 266 3.85 25.82 -22.35
N THR A 267 4.09 27.00 -21.77
CA THR A 267 3.33 28.20 -22.11
C THR A 267 4.00 28.87 -23.30
N GLU A 268 3.58 28.52 -24.52
CA GLU A 268 3.63 29.46 -25.63
C GLU A 268 2.27 30.16 -25.69
N PRO A 269 2.21 31.51 -25.65
CA PRO A 269 0.96 32.21 -25.91
C PRO A 269 0.58 31.98 -27.38
N ALA A 270 -0.64 31.50 -27.60
CA ALA A 270 -1.23 31.46 -28.94
C ALA A 270 -1.18 32.87 -29.54
N GLY A 271 -0.42 33.02 -30.62
CA GLY A 271 -0.36 34.25 -31.39
C GLY A 271 -1.75 34.58 -31.93
N GLU A 272 -2.23 35.78 -31.62
CA GLU A 272 -3.34 36.41 -32.32
C GLU A 272 -2.91 36.71 -33.76
N SER A 273 -3.69 36.22 -34.73
CA SER A 273 -3.69 36.66 -36.12
C SER A 273 -5.11 36.72 -36.63
#